data_AF-A0A7N0UKT2-F1
#
_entry.id   AF-A0A7N0UKT2-F1
#
_cell.length_a   1.000
_cell.length_b   1.000
_cell.length_c   1.000
_cell.angle_alpha   90.00
_cell.angle_beta   90.00
_cell.angle_gamma   90.00
#
_symmetry.space_group_name_H-M   'P 1'
#
loop_
_entity.id
_entity.type
_entity.pdbx_description
1 polymer ?
#
loop_
_entity_poly.entity_id
_entity_poly.type
_entity_poly.pdbx_seq_one_letter_code
_entity_poly.pdbx_strand_id
1 'polypeptide(L)'
;MEQITSLEVVEVKNHGNSCPEEEVWSWGAGTEGQLGTGKLEDELFPQQSHFPSGDSIAQLACGGAHTIALTSRGKVLTWGRGTSGQLGHGEMVNSLKPKLLEALTGYVVVHVAAGWSHSGFVTDTGILYTCGDGSFGQLGHGDYQSHCVPRAVSFYSFKHVVQVACGMRHSIVLVKGDSEGDKVYGFGSGRRGQLGVSNDKVKSVNEPISTLGLEDVQLGSLCASGDHSAALSIEGEIYTWGRGFNGSPDLCSPQRVDSQLCFTQVCLGWNHALLLTGKGEVFMLGRHRHENPEKHLSGDLW
;
A
#
# COMPACT_ATOMS: atom_id res chain seq x y z
N MET A 1 3.59 15.12 -12.66
CA MET A 1 4.37 15.67 -11.54
C MET A 1 4.29 14.62 -10.44
N GLU A 2 5.42 14.05 -10.02
CA GLU A 2 5.42 13.04 -8.95
C GLU A 2 5.03 13.75 -7.66
N GLN A 3 3.92 13.35 -7.03
CA GLN A 3 3.55 13.81 -5.70
C GLN A 3 4.37 13.01 -4.71
N ILE A 4 5.66 13.36 -4.56
CA ILE A 4 6.51 12.73 -3.55
C ILE A 4 6.12 13.36 -2.22
N THR A 5 5.36 12.62 -1.44
CA THR A 5 5.10 12.92 -0.03
C THR A 5 5.85 11.86 0.77
N SER A 6 6.81 12.31 1.57
CA SER A 6 7.56 11.46 2.47
C SER A 6 7.03 11.64 3.88
N LEU A 7 6.88 10.53 4.60
CA LEU A 7 6.49 10.51 6.00
C LEU A 7 7.39 9.57 6.78
N GLU A 8 7.74 9.98 7.99
CA GLU A 8 8.59 9.23 8.90
C GLU A 8 8.07 9.36 10.34
N VAL A 9 8.14 8.27 11.11
CA VAL A 9 7.90 8.28 12.55
C VAL A 9 9.26 8.22 13.23
N VAL A 10 9.55 9.19 14.10
CA VAL A 10 10.82 9.31 14.82
C VAL A 10 10.53 9.19 16.32
N GLU A 11 11.20 8.24 16.98
CA GLU A 11 11.21 8.17 18.44
C GLU A 11 12.19 9.21 19.00
N VAL A 12 11.68 10.18 19.77
CA VAL A 12 12.54 11.17 20.44
C VAL A 12 12.82 10.73 21.86
N LYS A 13 14.10 10.43 22.15
CA LYS A 13 14.56 10.14 23.51
C LYS A 13 14.67 11.42 24.33
N ASN A 14 13.69 11.64 25.19
CA ASN A 14 13.76 12.73 26.19
C ASN A 14 14.88 12.45 27.20
N HIS A 15 15.70 13.47 27.49
CA HIS A 15 16.66 13.43 28.60
C HIS A 15 15.90 13.67 29.92
N GLY A 16 15.25 12.61 30.42
CA GLY A 16 14.45 12.60 31.64
C GLY A 16 13.62 11.32 31.74
N ASN A 17 13.12 11.01 32.93
CA ASN A 17 12.36 9.78 33.25
C ASN A 17 10.94 9.73 32.62
N SER A 18 10.70 10.41 31.49
CA SER A 18 9.45 10.38 30.74
C SER A 18 9.46 9.28 29.67
N CYS A 19 8.29 8.74 29.35
CA CYS A 19 8.12 7.89 28.16
C CYS A 19 8.63 8.64 26.91
N PRO A 20 9.28 7.96 25.94
CA PRO A 20 9.64 8.58 24.68
C PRO A 20 8.39 9.16 24.00
N GLU A 21 8.50 10.39 23.51
CA GLU A 21 7.46 10.99 22.69
C GLU A 21 7.70 10.55 21.24
N GLU A 22 6.65 10.00 20.61
CA GLU A 22 6.69 9.70 19.19
C GLU A 22 6.31 10.94 18.40
N GLU A 23 7.17 11.31 17.46
CA GLU A 23 6.94 12.42 16.56
C GLU A 23 6.75 11.90 15.13
N VAL A 24 5.77 12.45 14.44
CA VAL A 24 5.55 12.15 13.03
C VAL A 24 5.98 13.35 12.21
N TRP A 25 6.83 13.11 11.22
CA TRP A 25 7.40 14.12 10.36
C TRP A 25 6.92 13.90 8.92
N SER A 26 6.60 14.99 8.23
CA SER A 26 6.12 14.96 6.84
C SER A 26 6.77 16.06 6.01
N TRP A 27 7.06 15.78 4.74
CA TRP A 27 7.60 16.76 3.78
C TRP A 27 7.30 16.35 2.34
N GLY A 28 7.58 17.26 1.41
CA GLY A 28 7.33 17.12 -0.03
C GLY A 28 6.04 17.83 -0.45
N ALA A 29 5.28 17.21 -1.35
CA ALA A 29 4.05 17.80 -1.87
C ALA A 29 2.98 17.92 -0.76
N GLY A 30 2.38 19.11 -0.61
CA GLY A 30 1.38 19.39 0.43
C GLY A 30 0.16 20.18 -0.05
N THR A 31 0.04 20.42 -1.35
CA THR A 31 -1.07 21.13 -2.01
C THR A 31 -2.47 20.52 -1.83
N GLU A 32 -2.59 19.31 -1.29
CA GLU A 32 -3.87 18.65 -0.98
C GLU A 32 -4.05 18.42 0.53
N GLY A 33 -3.12 18.91 1.35
CA GLY A 33 -3.11 18.73 2.80
C GLY A 33 -2.55 17.39 3.27
N GLN A 34 -1.94 16.60 2.38
CA GLN A 34 -1.44 15.24 2.69
C GLN A 34 -0.27 15.20 3.68
N LEU A 35 0.35 16.35 3.95
CA LEU A 35 1.35 16.50 5.02
C LEU A 35 0.70 16.54 6.41
N GLY A 36 -0.58 16.93 6.52
CA GLY A 36 -1.29 16.95 7.80
C GLY A 36 -0.91 18.12 8.72
N THR A 37 -0.15 19.10 8.22
CA THR A 37 0.31 20.28 8.97
C THR A 37 -0.77 21.35 9.15
N GLY A 38 -1.95 21.17 8.56
CA GLY A 38 -3.01 22.18 8.52
C GLY A 38 -2.82 23.25 7.44
N LYS A 39 -1.80 23.12 6.58
CA LYS A 39 -1.50 24.04 5.49
C LYS A 39 -1.68 23.38 4.12
N LEU A 40 -1.72 24.21 3.07
CA LEU A 40 -1.82 23.80 1.67
C LEU A 40 -0.60 24.30 0.87
N GLU A 41 0.58 23.88 1.29
CA GLU A 41 1.85 24.26 0.67
C GLU A 41 2.81 23.09 0.66
N ASP A 42 3.75 23.10 -0.27
CA ASP A 42 4.83 22.12 -0.33
C ASP A 42 5.88 22.46 0.74
N GLU A 43 6.37 21.45 1.44
CA GLU A 43 7.36 21.61 2.50
C GLU A 43 8.67 20.96 2.06
N LEU A 44 9.74 21.76 1.93
CA LEU A 44 11.04 21.27 1.46
C LEU A 44 11.84 20.56 2.56
N PHE A 45 11.45 20.74 3.82
CA PHE A 45 12.11 20.18 4.98
C PHE A 45 11.08 19.46 5.85
N PRO A 46 11.47 18.39 6.57
CA PRO A 46 10.60 17.70 7.52
C PRO A 46 9.88 18.67 8.45
N GLN A 47 8.54 18.59 8.48
CA GLN A 47 7.69 19.32 9.41
C GLN A 47 7.01 18.33 10.34
N GLN A 48 6.97 18.66 11.63
CA GLN A 48 6.27 17.86 12.63
C GLN A 48 4.76 18.00 12.44
N SER A 49 4.08 16.85 12.37
CA SER A 49 2.63 16.75 12.30
C SER A 49 2.08 16.39 13.68
N HIS A 50 1.09 17.15 14.14
CA HIS A 50 0.46 16.90 15.44
C HIS A 50 -0.71 15.94 15.30
N PHE A 51 -0.64 14.82 16.01
CA PHE A 51 -1.71 13.82 16.05
C PHE A 51 -2.64 14.08 17.24
N PRO A 52 -3.96 13.98 17.06
CA PRO A 52 -4.92 14.21 18.14
C PRO A 52 -4.92 13.10 19.21
N SER A 53 -4.28 11.94 18.92
CA SER A 53 -4.16 10.82 19.86
C SER A 53 -2.74 10.76 20.44
N GLY A 54 -2.63 10.60 21.76
CA GLY A 54 -1.37 10.22 22.41
C GLY A 54 -1.04 8.72 22.29
N ASP A 55 -1.72 8.00 21.39
CA ASP A 55 -1.42 6.61 21.07
C ASP A 55 -0.28 6.59 20.04
N SER A 56 0.68 5.67 20.19
CA SER A 56 1.79 5.50 19.24
C SER A 56 1.31 5.09 17.85
N ILE A 57 2.07 5.46 16.81
CA ILE A 57 1.78 5.11 15.42
C ILE A 57 2.47 3.79 15.06
N ALA A 58 1.67 2.77 14.75
CA ALA A 58 2.16 1.45 14.35
C ALA A 58 2.44 1.36 12.84
N GLN A 59 1.68 2.07 12.01
CA GLN A 59 1.85 2.04 10.56
C GLN A 59 1.40 3.36 9.92
N LEU A 60 2.10 3.77 8.86
CA LEU A 60 1.68 4.83 7.95
C LEU A 60 1.52 4.27 6.54
N ALA A 61 0.50 4.73 5.82
CA ALA A 61 0.32 4.44 4.40
C ALA A 61 0.07 5.74 3.63
N CYS A 62 0.92 5.99 2.62
CA CYS A 62 0.84 7.18 1.76
C CYS A 62 0.25 6.77 0.41
N GLY A 63 -0.87 7.38 0.05
CA GLY A 63 -1.51 7.23 -1.26
C GLY A 63 -1.03 8.29 -2.24
N GLY A 64 -1.82 8.53 -3.29
CA GLY A 64 -1.48 9.55 -4.32
C GLY A 64 -1.33 10.96 -3.74
N ALA A 65 -2.30 11.37 -2.91
CA ALA A 65 -2.29 12.66 -2.22
C ALA A 65 -3.09 12.57 -0.90
N HIS A 66 -3.06 11.43 -0.22
CA HIS A 66 -3.69 11.25 1.09
C HIS A 66 -2.84 10.32 1.94
N THR A 67 -3.04 10.37 3.24
CA THR A 67 -2.26 9.59 4.20
C THR A 67 -3.19 8.94 5.21
N ILE A 68 -2.82 7.73 5.61
CA ILE A 68 -3.49 6.93 6.62
C ILE A 68 -2.48 6.63 7.72
N ALA A 69 -2.87 6.86 8.97
CA ALA A 69 -2.12 6.41 10.13
C ALA A 69 -2.92 5.36 10.90
N LEU A 70 -2.25 4.28 11.26
CA LEU A 70 -2.74 3.25 12.15
C LEU A 70 -2.00 3.38 13.48
N THR A 71 -2.74 3.54 14.57
CA THR A 71 -2.16 3.56 15.92
C THR A 71 -1.91 2.14 16.43
N SER A 72 -1.04 2.00 17.42
CA SER A 72 -0.77 0.74 18.14
C SER A 72 -2.00 0.14 18.84
N ARG A 73 -3.06 0.93 19.01
CA ARG A 73 -4.35 0.51 19.55
C ARG A 73 -5.40 0.20 18.48
N GLY A 74 -4.99 0.15 17.21
CA GLY A 74 -5.85 -0.18 16.08
C GLY A 74 -6.81 0.93 15.64
N LYS A 75 -6.59 2.18 16.07
CA LYS A 75 -7.36 3.33 15.58
C LYS A 75 -6.78 3.84 14.27
N VAL A 76 -7.64 4.35 13.40
CA VAL A 76 -7.23 4.87 12.09
C VAL A 76 -7.47 6.37 12.01
N LEU A 77 -6.48 7.11 11.55
CA LEU A 77 -6.61 8.51 11.17
C LEU A 77 -6.33 8.68 9.68
N THR A 78 -7.07 9.57 9.03
CA THR A 78 -6.94 9.85 7.60
C THR A 78 -6.91 11.35 7.32
N TRP A 79 -6.09 11.78 6.35
CA TRP A 79 -6.01 13.17 5.90
C TRP A 79 -5.43 13.32 4.49
N GLY A 80 -5.44 14.53 3.96
CA GLY A 80 -5.07 14.88 2.59
C GLY A 80 -6.29 14.99 1.67
N ARG A 81 -6.11 14.59 0.41
CA ARG A 81 -7.14 14.60 -0.61
C ARG A 81 -8.28 13.65 -0.25
N GLY A 82 -9.51 14.15 -0.25
CA GLY A 82 -10.72 13.36 -0.02
C GLY A 82 -11.77 13.45 -1.11
N THR A 83 -11.46 14.06 -2.25
CA THR A 83 -12.40 14.32 -3.37
C THR A 83 -12.97 13.06 -4.04
N SER A 84 -12.41 11.88 -3.77
CA SER A 84 -12.96 10.58 -4.23
C SER A 84 -13.57 9.77 -3.09
N GLY A 85 -13.60 10.31 -1.85
CA GLY A 85 -14.07 9.61 -0.66
C GLY A 85 -13.02 8.72 0.02
N GLN A 86 -11.74 8.80 -0.39
CA GLN A 86 -10.67 7.94 0.14
C GLN A 86 -10.39 8.15 1.64
N LEU A 87 -10.80 9.28 2.21
CA LEU A 87 -10.66 9.51 3.65
C LEU A 87 -11.73 8.78 4.49
N GLY A 88 -12.82 8.30 3.88
CA GLY A 88 -13.80 7.48 4.61
C GLY A 88 -14.72 8.21 5.61
N HIS A 89 -14.69 9.55 5.65
CA HIS A 89 -15.45 10.35 6.64
C HIS A 89 -16.93 10.60 6.29
N GLY A 90 -17.47 9.99 5.25
CA GLY A 90 -18.84 10.22 4.76
C GLY A 90 -19.00 11.44 3.87
N GLU A 91 -17.90 12.09 3.51
CA GLU A 91 -17.83 13.32 2.73
C GLU A 91 -16.73 13.22 1.67
N MET A 92 -16.83 14.01 0.60
CA MET A 92 -15.85 14.06 -0.50
C MET A 92 -15.04 15.37 -0.47
N VAL A 93 -14.43 15.66 0.68
CA VAL A 93 -13.66 16.88 0.93
C VAL A 93 -12.28 16.56 1.46
N ASN A 94 -11.31 17.45 1.20
CA ASN A 94 -9.96 17.31 1.72
C ASN A 94 -9.93 17.57 3.24
N SER A 95 -9.03 16.90 3.95
CA SER A 95 -8.75 17.15 5.36
C SER A 95 -7.29 17.56 5.52
N LEU A 96 -7.03 18.76 6.04
CA LEU A 96 -5.65 19.28 6.16
C LEU A 96 -4.91 18.77 7.39
N LYS A 97 -5.59 18.05 8.27
CA LYS A 97 -5.06 17.51 9.53
C LYS A 97 -5.53 16.07 9.72
N PRO A 98 -4.75 15.22 10.42
CA PRO A 98 -5.19 13.88 10.80
C PRO A 98 -6.55 13.92 11.52
N LYS A 99 -7.53 13.20 10.97
CA LYS A 99 -8.89 13.08 11.51
C LYS A 99 -9.19 11.62 11.80
N LEU A 100 -9.76 11.33 12.97
CA LEU A 100 -10.15 9.98 13.36
C LEU A 100 -11.22 9.44 12.40
N LEU A 101 -11.05 8.21 11.93
CA LEU A 101 -12.01 7.53 11.08
C LEU A 101 -13.09 6.88 11.93
N GLU A 102 -14.12 7.67 12.27
CA GLU A 102 -15.21 7.28 13.18
C GLU A 102 -15.89 5.96 12.79
N ALA A 103 -16.04 5.70 11.49
CA ALA A 103 -16.67 4.50 10.95
C ALA A 103 -16.00 3.17 11.38
N LEU A 104 -14.72 3.21 11.79
CA LEU A 104 -13.95 2.04 12.21
C LEU A 104 -13.65 2.00 13.71
N THR A 105 -14.17 2.93 14.52
CA THR A 105 -13.89 2.99 15.97
C THR A 105 -14.36 1.78 16.77
N GLY A 106 -15.36 1.04 16.25
CA GLY A 106 -15.84 -0.22 16.83
C GLY A 106 -15.01 -1.46 16.48
N TYR A 107 -13.93 -1.30 15.70
CA TYR A 107 -13.07 -2.39 15.24
C TYR A 107 -11.61 -2.12 15.63
N VAL A 108 -10.82 -3.19 15.73
CA VAL A 108 -9.37 -3.09 15.87
C VAL A 108 -8.78 -3.31 14.47
N VAL A 109 -8.24 -2.24 13.87
CA VAL A 109 -7.53 -2.34 12.59
C VAL A 109 -6.10 -2.82 12.85
N VAL A 110 -5.60 -3.72 12.02
CA VAL A 110 -4.25 -4.29 12.13
C VAL A 110 -3.37 -4.03 10.90
N HIS A 111 -3.98 -3.64 9.78
CA HIS A 111 -3.24 -3.28 8.58
C HIS A 111 -3.99 -2.22 7.75
N VAL A 112 -3.25 -1.27 7.19
CA VAL A 112 -3.79 -0.23 6.30
C VAL A 112 -3.01 -0.14 4.99
N ALA A 113 -3.69 0.28 3.92
CA ALA A 113 -3.06 0.58 2.64
C ALA A 113 -3.75 1.73 1.92
N ALA A 114 -2.97 2.53 1.20
CA ALA A 114 -3.42 3.70 0.48
C ALA A 114 -2.98 3.60 -0.98
N GLY A 115 -3.95 3.62 -1.91
CA GLY A 115 -3.71 3.68 -3.34
C GLY A 115 -3.70 5.12 -3.84
N TRP A 116 -3.88 5.33 -5.15
CA TRP A 116 -3.95 6.69 -5.69
C TRP A 116 -5.13 7.50 -5.12
N SER A 117 -6.32 6.91 -5.15
CA SER A 117 -7.58 7.54 -4.75
C SER A 117 -8.49 6.59 -3.96
N HIS A 118 -7.95 5.53 -3.36
CA HIS A 118 -8.70 4.59 -2.55
C HIS A 118 -7.87 4.09 -1.37
N SER A 119 -8.56 3.51 -0.39
CA SER A 119 -7.98 3.07 0.88
C SER A 119 -8.52 1.70 1.26
N GLY A 120 -7.68 0.90 1.89
CA GLY A 120 -8.00 -0.41 2.42
C GLY A 120 -7.62 -0.51 3.90
N PHE A 121 -8.47 -1.19 4.67
CA PHE A 121 -8.31 -1.39 6.11
C PHE A 121 -8.64 -2.85 6.44
N VAL A 122 -7.75 -3.54 7.15
CA VAL A 122 -7.95 -4.93 7.58
C VAL A 122 -8.08 -4.96 9.10
N THR A 123 -9.14 -5.58 9.60
CA THR A 123 -9.35 -5.76 11.05
C THR A 123 -8.61 -6.97 11.59
N ASP A 124 -8.40 -7.02 12.90
CA ASP A 124 -7.86 -8.18 13.64
C ASP A 124 -8.67 -9.48 13.42
N THR A 125 -9.95 -9.32 13.16
CA THR A 125 -10.91 -10.38 12.81
C THR A 125 -10.84 -10.80 11.34
N GLY A 126 -9.97 -10.18 10.54
CA GLY A 126 -9.73 -10.51 9.13
C GLY A 126 -10.76 -9.94 8.15
N ILE A 127 -11.51 -8.90 8.54
CA ILE A 127 -12.47 -8.23 7.67
C ILE A 127 -11.75 -7.13 6.87
N LEU A 128 -11.91 -7.15 5.55
CA LEU A 128 -11.43 -6.09 4.67
C LEU A 128 -12.50 -5.03 4.46
N TYR A 129 -12.17 -3.78 4.77
CA TYR A 129 -12.93 -2.59 4.42
C TYR A 129 -12.21 -1.77 3.34
N THR A 130 -12.98 -1.21 2.40
CA THR A 130 -12.46 -0.33 1.36
C THR A 130 -13.33 0.91 1.17
N CYS A 131 -12.71 2.03 0.79
CA CYS A 131 -13.40 3.25 0.36
C CYS A 131 -12.55 4.06 -0.64
N GLY A 132 -13.14 5.09 -1.22
CA GLY A 132 -12.54 5.96 -2.23
C GLY A 132 -13.12 5.73 -3.61
N ASP A 133 -12.29 5.95 -4.63
CA ASP A 133 -12.63 5.76 -6.03
C ASP A 133 -12.86 4.27 -6.34
N GLY A 134 -14.02 3.95 -6.91
CA GLY A 134 -14.36 2.60 -7.39
C GLY A 134 -14.43 2.47 -8.90
N SER A 135 -14.07 3.51 -9.66
CA SER A 135 -14.31 3.58 -11.11
C SER A 135 -13.62 2.50 -11.96
N PHE A 136 -12.64 1.79 -11.40
CA PHE A 136 -11.95 0.66 -12.03
C PHE A 136 -12.25 -0.69 -11.33
N GLY A 137 -13.13 -0.71 -10.33
CA GLY A 137 -13.43 -1.90 -9.52
C GLY A 137 -12.43 -2.12 -8.38
N GLN A 138 -11.55 -1.16 -8.08
CA GLN A 138 -10.46 -1.31 -7.12
C GLN A 138 -10.92 -1.38 -5.65
N LEU A 139 -12.23 -1.29 -5.39
CA LEU A 139 -12.83 -1.53 -4.08
C LEU A 139 -13.34 -2.97 -3.90
N GLY A 140 -13.53 -3.75 -4.98
CA GLY A 140 -13.87 -5.17 -4.87
C GLY A 140 -15.32 -5.47 -4.47
N HIS A 141 -16.24 -4.51 -4.55
CA HIS A 141 -17.64 -4.66 -4.13
C HIS A 141 -18.57 -5.27 -5.19
N GLY A 142 -18.04 -5.70 -6.34
CA GLY A 142 -18.84 -6.21 -7.47
C GLY A 142 -19.49 -5.13 -8.33
N ASP A 143 -19.14 -3.88 -8.09
CA ASP A 143 -19.57 -2.73 -8.89
C ASP A 143 -18.42 -1.75 -9.14
N TYR A 144 -18.71 -0.63 -9.80
CA TYR A 144 -17.74 0.43 -10.10
C TYR A 144 -18.05 1.73 -9.33
N GLN A 145 -18.75 1.63 -8.19
CA GLN A 145 -19.19 2.78 -7.42
C GLN A 145 -18.11 3.23 -6.44
N SER A 146 -17.96 4.55 -6.31
CA SER A 146 -17.11 5.15 -5.28
C SER A 146 -17.85 5.21 -3.95
N HIS A 147 -17.11 5.08 -2.86
CA HIS A 147 -17.67 5.12 -1.50
C HIS A 147 -16.88 6.07 -0.62
N CYS A 148 -17.56 7.02 0.03
CA CYS A 148 -16.94 7.93 0.98
C CYS A 148 -16.98 7.44 2.44
N VAL A 149 -17.46 6.21 2.68
CA VAL A 149 -17.44 5.52 3.97
C VAL A 149 -16.86 4.12 3.74
N PRO A 150 -15.96 3.62 4.60
CA PRO A 150 -15.45 2.25 4.50
C PRO A 150 -16.58 1.23 4.46
N ARG A 151 -16.55 0.34 3.47
CA ARG A 151 -17.50 -0.77 3.34
C ARG A 151 -16.77 -2.08 3.37
N ALA A 152 -17.35 -3.06 4.06
CA ALA A 152 -16.82 -4.42 4.07
C ALA A 152 -16.93 -5.04 2.67
N VAL A 153 -15.87 -5.72 2.24
CA VAL A 153 -15.83 -6.45 0.97
C VAL A 153 -16.42 -7.85 1.19
N SER A 154 -17.68 -8.05 0.81
CA SER A 154 -18.47 -9.25 1.12
C SER A 154 -17.88 -10.56 0.60
N PHE A 155 -17.09 -10.52 -0.48
CA PHE A 155 -16.37 -11.70 -0.99
C PHE A 155 -15.52 -12.41 0.09
N TYR A 156 -15.03 -11.67 1.08
CA TYR A 156 -14.16 -12.17 2.14
C TYR A 156 -14.87 -12.51 3.46
N SER A 157 -16.21 -12.48 3.54
CA SER A 157 -16.94 -12.66 4.82
C SER A 157 -16.63 -13.96 5.59
N PHE A 158 -16.05 -14.96 4.94
CA PHE A 158 -15.61 -16.23 5.55
C PHE A 158 -14.15 -16.56 5.23
N LYS A 159 -13.34 -15.53 4.97
CA LYS A 159 -11.92 -15.64 4.66
C LYS A 159 -11.13 -14.76 5.63
N HIS A 160 -10.00 -15.25 6.11
CA HIS A 160 -9.14 -14.45 7.00
C HIS A 160 -8.19 -13.59 6.17
N VAL A 161 -8.60 -12.35 5.89
CA VAL A 161 -7.73 -11.37 5.22
C VAL A 161 -6.67 -10.92 6.21
N VAL A 162 -5.40 -10.97 5.81
CA VAL A 162 -4.28 -10.51 6.66
C VAL A 162 -3.62 -9.24 6.13
N GLN A 163 -3.71 -9.01 4.82
CA GLN A 163 -3.06 -7.85 4.20
C GLN A 163 -3.83 -7.39 2.96
N VAL A 164 -3.85 -6.09 2.74
CA VAL A 164 -4.20 -5.47 1.45
C VAL A 164 -3.06 -4.56 1.01
N ALA A 165 -2.78 -4.52 -0.28
CA ALA A 165 -1.89 -3.54 -0.90
C ALA A 165 -2.63 -2.84 -2.04
N CYS A 166 -2.54 -1.50 -2.06
CA CYS A 166 -3.29 -0.65 -2.97
C CYS A 166 -2.34 0.04 -3.95
N GLY A 167 -2.45 -0.26 -5.24
CA GLY A 167 -1.71 0.42 -6.29
C GLY A 167 -2.44 1.66 -6.80
N MET A 168 -2.16 2.07 -8.05
CA MET A 168 -2.77 3.28 -8.62
C MET A 168 -4.28 3.11 -8.81
N ARG A 169 -4.72 1.98 -9.35
CA ARG A 169 -6.13 1.70 -9.67
C ARG A 169 -6.49 0.24 -9.44
N HIS A 170 -5.73 -0.44 -8.58
CA HIS A 170 -5.92 -1.84 -8.26
C HIS A 170 -5.59 -2.11 -6.80
N SER A 171 -6.05 -3.25 -6.33
CA SER A 171 -5.80 -3.77 -5.01
C SER A 171 -5.45 -5.25 -5.13
N ILE A 172 -4.48 -5.69 -4.32
CA ILE A 172 -4.18 -7.11 -4.11
C ILE A 172 -4.34 -7.43 -2.63
N VAL A 173 -4.86 -8.61 -2.33
CA VAL A 173 -5.25 -9.01 -0.98
C VAL A 173 -4.67 -10.38 -0.68
N LEU A 174 -3.99 -10.49 0.47
CA LEU A 174 -3.49 -11.76 1.00
C LEU A 174 -4.53 -12.31 1.98
N VAL A 175 -4.97 -13.53 1.70
CA VAL A 175 -5.80 -14.34 2.57
C VAL A 175 -4.97 -15.51 3.04
N LYS A 176 -4.83 -15.69 4.35
CA LYS A 176 -4.24 -16.92 4.91
C LYS A 176 -5.27 -18.02 4.82
N GLY A 177 -4.93 -19.12 4.16
CA GLY A 177 -5.74 -20.34 4.17
C GLY A 177 -5.19 -21.32 5.21
N ASP A 178 -6.08 -21.98 5.94
CA ASP A 178 -5.67 -22.98 6.94
C ASP A 178 -4.97 -24.18 6.27
N SER A 179 -5.73 -24.99 5.54
CA SER A 179 -5.22 -26.20 4.86
C SER A 179 -4.99 -26.03 3.36
N GLU A 180 -5.47 -24.94 2.78
CA GLU A 180 -5.42 -24.68 1.33
C GLU A 180 -4.25 -23.79 0.91
N GLY A 181 -3.37 -23.41 1.86
CA GLY A 181 -2.29 -22.48 1.62
C GLY A 181 -2.74 -21.02 1.51
N ASP A 182 -1.76 -20.13 1.35
CA ASP A 182 -2.01 -18.71 1.18
C ASP A 182 -2.65 -18.44 -0.19
N LYS A 183 -3.60 -17.51 -0.24
CA LYS A 183 -4.22 -17.08 -1.49
C LYS A 183 -4.08 -15.58 -1.68
N VAL A 184 -3.71 -15.20 -2.89
CA VAL A 184 -3.69 -13.80 -3.32
C VAL A 184 -4.87 -13.55 -4.24
N TYR A 185 -5.59 -12.46 -4.00
CA TYR A 185 -6.69 -12.01 -4.85
C TYR A 185 -6.40 -10.62 -5.40
N GLY A 186 -6.71 -10.39 -6.68
CA GLY A 186 -6.58 -9.10 -7.35
C GLY A 186 -7.92 -8.54 -7.82
N PHE A 187 -8.11 -7.23 -7.66
CA PHE A 187 -9.23 -6.48 -8.25
C PHE A 187 -8.86 -5.04 -8.59
N GLY A 188 -9.64 -4.41 -9.49
CA GLY A 188 -9.37 -3.10 -10.08
C GLY A 188 -8.92 -3.17 -11.53
N SER A 189 -8.11 -2.20 -11.96
CA SER A 189 -7.51 -2.16 -13.30
C SER A 189 -6.52 -3.31 -13.50
N GLY A 190 -6.63 -4.01 -14.65
CA GLY A 190 -5.72 -5.08 -15.04
C GLY A 190 -4.95 -4.82 -16.34
N ARG A 191 -5.01 -3.58 -16.86
CA ARG A 191 -4.51 -3.24 -18.22
C ARG A 191 -3.04 -3.54 -18.45
N ARG A 192 -2.25 -3.57 -17.37
CA ARG A 192 -0.81 -3.87 -17.36
C ARG A 192 -0.52 -5.25 -16.78
N GLY A 193 -1.53 -6.06 -16.50
CA GLY A 193 -1.36 -7.37 -15.86
C GLY A 193 -1.26 -7.31 -14.33
N GLN A 194 -1.37 -6.14 -13.71
CA GLN A 194 -1.06 -5.92 -12.27
C GLN A 194 -1.94 -6.69 -11.27
N LEU A 195 -3.01 -7.32 -11.75
CA LEU A 195 -3.85 -8.19 -10.93
C LEU A 195 -3.29 -9.62 -10.83
N GLY A 196 -2.55 -10.07 -11.85
CA GLY A 196 -2.01 -11.42 -11.88
C GLY A 196 -3.04 -12.52 -12.11
N VAL A 197 -4.25 -12.18 -12.58
CA VAL A 197 -5.44 -13.08 -12.59
C VAL A 197 -5.64 -13.83 -13.91
N SER A 198 -4.83 -13.55 -14.94
CA SER A 198 -4.94 -14.15 -16.27
C SER A 198 -3.60 -14.05 -17.00
N ASN A 199 -3.32 -15.01 -17.88
CA ASN A 199 -2.18 -14.91 -18.81
C ASN A 199 -2.41 -13.87 -19.93
N ASP A 200 -3.65 -13.43 -20.10
CA ASP A 200 -4.05 -12.39 -21.05
C ASP A 200 -4.36 -11.05 -20.35
N LYS A 201 -4.32 -9.96 -21.11
CA LYS A 201 -4.67 -8.63 -20.59
C LYS A 201 -6.15 -8.55 -20.24
N VAL A 202 -6.43 -8.20 -18.99
CA VAL A 202 -7.78 -7.90 -18.50
C VAL A 202 -7.94 -6.39 -18.40
N LYS A 203 -9.11 -5.84 -18.77
CA LYS A 203 -9.32 -4.38 -18.65
C LYS A 203 -9.41 -3.96 -17.19
N SER A 204 -10.37 -4.53 -16.48
CA SER A 204 -10.64 -4.31 -15.07
C SER A 204 -11.54 -5.42 -14.55
N VAL A 205 -11.46 -5.69 -13.25
CA VAL A 205 -12.36 -6.60 -12.53
C VAL A 205 -12.83 -5.91 -11.26
N ASN A 206 -14.09 -6.11 -10.89
CA ASN A 206 -14.73 -5.41 -9.77
C ASN A 206 -15.10 -6.34 -8.62
N GLU A 207 -14.98 -7.64 -8.80
CA GLU A 207 -14.94 -8.63 -7.73
C GLU A 207 -13.53 -9.21 -7.61
N PRO A 208 -13.10 -9.63 -6.42
CA PRO A 208 -11.82 -10.28 -6.25
C PRO A 208 -11.69 -11.58 -7.07
N ILE A 209 -10.58 -11.73 -7.79
CA ILE A 209 -10.23 -12.94 -8.54
C ILE A 209 -8.87 -13.45 -8.05
N SER A 210 -8.71 -14.77 -7.96
CA SER A 210 -7.44 -15.38 -7.54
C SER A 210 -6.31 -15.00 -8.51
N THR A 211 -5.22 -14.51 -7.95
CA THR A 211 -3.95 -14.33 -8.65
C THR A 211 -3.33 -15.71 -8.89
N LEU A 212 -2.80 -15.93 -10.09
CA LEU A 212 -2.24 -17.20 -10.55
C LEU A 212 -0.79 -17.38 -10.08
N GLY A 213 -0.34 -18.62 -9.91
CA GLY A 213 1.07 -18.97 -9.79
C GLY A 213 1.70 -18.66 -8.43
N LEU A 214 0.89 -18.46 -7.39
CA LEU A 214 1.32 -18.23 -6.01
C LEU A 214 0.70 -19.23 -5.02
N GLU A 215 -0.05 -20.23 -5.52
CA GLU A 215 -0.85 -21.16 -4.70
C GLU A 215 0.01 -22.02 -3.77
N ASP A 216 1.23 -22.36 -4.19
CA ASP A 216 2.17 -23.19 -3.42
C ASP A 216 3.25 -22.37 -2.69
N VAL A 217 3.12 -21.03 -2.67
CA VAL A 217 4.12 -20.13 -2.09
C VAL A 217 3.61 -19.60 -0.75
N GLN A 218 4.41 -19.80 0.31
CA GLN A 218 4.12 -19.18 1.61
C GLN A 218 4.55 -17.71 1.58
N LEU A 219 3.58 -16.81 1.71
CA LEU A 219 3.81 -15.38 1.55
C LEU A 219 3.97 -14.67 2.89
N GLY A 220 5.00 -13.83 2.96
CA GLY A 220 5.27 -12.93 4.07
C GLY A 220 4.61 -11.56 3.88
N SER A 221 4.62 -11.01 2.66
CA SER A 221 3.99 -9.72 2.38
C SER A 221 3.65 -9.48 0.91
N LEU A 222 2.71 -8.56 0.68
CA LEU A 222 2.34 -8.00 -0.62
C LEU A 222 2.73 -6.52 -0.72
N CYS A 223 2.96 -6.05 -1.95
CA CYS A 223 3.18 -4.64 -2.27
C CYS A 223 2.50 -4.29 -3.59
N ALA A 224 1.94 -3.07 -3.67
CA ALA A 224 1.35 -2.54 -4.89
C ALA A 224 1.63 -1.04 -4.98
N SER A 225 2.02 -0.56 -6.15
CA SER A 225 2.26 0.86 -6.44
C SER A 225 2.26 1.09 -7.93
N GLY A 226 1.78 2.25 -8.39
CA GLY A 226 1.60 2.49 -9.83
C GLY A 226 0.76 1.37 -10.46
N ASP A 227 1.27 0.80 -11.56
CA ASP A 227 0.71 -0.38 -12.21
C ASP A 227 1.53 -1.65 -11.91
N HIS A 228 2.25 -1.69 -10.79
CA HIS A 228 3.09 -2.80 -10.36
C HIS A 228 2.48 -3.50 -9.14
N SER A 229 2.76 -4.81 -9.05
CA SER A 229 2.47 -5.64 -7.89
C SER A 229 3.65 -6.54 -7.60
N ALA A 230 3.86 -6.83 -6.32
CA ALA A 230 4.89 -7.74 -5.86
C ALA A 230 4.43 -8.53 -4.64
N ALA A 231 5.04 -9.70 -4.47
CA ALA A 231 4.90 -10.54 -3.30
C ALA A 231 6.29 -10.97 -2.82
N LEU A 232 6.48 -11.02 -1.50
CA LEU A 232 7.67 -11.55 -0.85
C LEU A 232 7.27 -12.82 -0.10
N SER A 233 7.93 -13.92 -0.42
CA SER A 233 7.76 -15.17 0.32
C SER A 233 8.48 -15.13 1.67
N ILE A 234 8.11 -16.03 2.58
CA ILE A 234 8.81 -16.16 3.87
C ILE A 234 10.26 -16.65 3.72
N GLU A 235 10.58 -17.32 2.61
CA GLU A 235 11.92 -17.80 2.26
C GLU A 235 12.78 -16.70 1.61
N GLY A 236 12.22 -15.50 1.44
CA GLY A 236 12.91 -14.34 0.87
C GLY A 236 12.97 -14.31 -0.66
N GLU A 237 12.20 -15.15 -1.34
CA GLU A 237 11.98 -15.06 -2.80
C GLU A 237 11.00 -13.92 -3.12
N ILE A 238 11.29 -13.18 -4.20
CA ILE A 238 10.45 -12.08 -4.67
C ILE A 238 9.72 -12.49 -5.95
N TYR A 239 8.44 -12.16 -6.02
CA TYR A 239 7.60 -12.30 -7.19
C TYR A 239 7.13 -10.92 -7.63
N THR A 240 7.22 -10.59 -8.92
CA THR A 240 6.75 -9.31 -9.47
C THR A 240 5.86 -9.53 -10.69
N TRP A 241 4.86 -8.66 -10.85
CA TRP A 241 4.01 -8.63 -12.03
C TRP A 241 3.38 -7.25 -12.24
N GLY A 242 2.63 -7.10 -13.33
CA GLY A 242 2.13 -5.83 -13.79
C GLY A 242 3.07 -5.18 -14.79
N ARG A 243 3.17 -3.85 -14.72
CA ARG A 243 4.00 -3.09 -15.65
C ARG A 243 5.46 -3.53 -15.58
N GLY A 244 6.12 -3.69 -16.72
CA GLY A 244 7.54 -4.05 -16.75
C GLY A 244 8.46 -2.90 -16.31
N PHE A 245 9.57 -3.25 -15.66
CA PHE A 245 10.63 -2.30 -15.31
C PHE A 245 11.57 -2.06 -16.51
N ASN A 246 12.13 -0.86 -16.65
CA ASN A 246 13.16 -0.54 -17.66
C ASN A 246 12.80 -0.84 -19.13
N GLY A 247 11.51 -0.84 -19.47
CA GLY A 247 11.05 -1.13 -20.84
C GLY A 247 10.87 -2.63 -21.13
N SER A 248 11.08 -3.48 -20.13
CA SER A 248 10.65 -4.88 -20.15
C SER A 248 9.13 -4.98 -20.41
N PRO A 249 8.65 -6.09 -20.99
CA PRO A 249 7.22 -6.27 -21.22
C PRO A 249 6.42 -6.30 -19.91
N ASP A 250 5.15 -5.95 -20.01
CA ASP A 250 4.18 -6.12 -18.93
C ASP A 250 4.01 -7.63 -18.63
N LEU A 251 3.98 -8.00 -17.35
CA LEU A 251 3.79 -9.37 -16.87
C LEU A 251 2.35 -9.55 -16.37
N CYS A 252 1.60 -10.48 -16.97
CA CYS A 252 0.19 -10.70 -16.62
C CYS A 252 -0.02 -11.70 -15.47
N SER A 253 1.04 -12.38 -15.04
CA SER A 253 1.06 -13.27 -13.89
C SER A 253 2.35 -13.05 -13.08
N PRO A 254 2.34 -13.31 -11.76
CA PRO A 254 3.52 -13.32 -10.90
C PRO A 254 4.69 -14.09 -11.53
N GLN A 255 5.84 -13.42 -11.65
CA GLN A 255 7.10 -14.05 -12.05
C GLN A 255 8.10 -13.92 -10.92
N ARG A 256 8.76 -15.03 -10.57
CA ARG A 256 9.84 -15.03 -9.59
C ARG A 256 11.04 -14.28 -10.17
N VAL A 257 11.62 -13.38 -9.38
CA VAL A 257 12.88 -12.71 -9.71
C VAL A 257 14.00 -13.71 -9.51
N ASP A 258 14.73 -14.05 -10.57
CA ASP A 258 15.83 -15.02 -10.48
C ASP A 258 17.01 -14.39 -9.73
N SER A 259 17.24 -14.87 -8.51
CA SER A 259 18.31 -14.39 -7.65
C SER A 259 18.67 -15.46 -6.63
N GLN A 260 19.96 -15.55 -6.31
CA GLN A 260 20.44 -16.37 -5.19
C GLN A 260 20.36 -15.63 -3.85
N LEU A 261 19.85 -14.40 -3.84
CA LEU A 261 19.74 -13.57 -2.64
C LEU A 261 18.42 -13.82 -1.92
N CYS A 262 18.47 -13.83 -0.58
CA CYS A 262 17.28 -13.83 0.28
C CYS A 262 16.94 -12.39 0.68
N PHE A 263 15.74 -11.96 0.29
CA PHE A 263 15.23 -10.62 0.58
C PHE A 263 14.34 -10.62 1.83
N THR A 264 14.36 -9.51 2.56
CA THR A 264 13.54 -9.31 3.77
C THR A 264 12.49 -8.23 3.58
N GLN A 265 12.69 -7.32 2.62
CA GLN A 265 11.74 -6.26 2.31
C GLN A 265 11.73 -5.94 0.81
N VAL A 266 10.56 -5.54 0.33
CA VAL A 266 10.34 -5.01 -1.01
C VAL A 266 9.49 -3.75 -0.89
N CYS A 267 9.82 -2.72 -1.68
CA CYS A 267 9.00 -1.52 -1.84
C CYS A 267 8.87 -1.19 -3.32
N LEU A 268 7.67 -0.83 -3.75
CA LEU A 268 7.38 -0.45 -5.13
C LEU A 268 7.18 1.05 -5.25
N GLY A 269 7.94 1.67 -6.15
CA GLY A 269 7.68 3.01 -6.66
C GLY A 269 6.87 2.96 -7.96
N TRP A 270 6.62 4.12 -8.56
CA TRP A 270 5.82 4.23 -9.78
C TRP A 270 6.45 3.52 -11.00
N ASN A 271 7.78 3.49 -11.05
CA ASN A 271 8.55 2.94 -12.17
C ASN A 271 9.81 2.17 -11.71
N HIS A 272 9.91 1.86 -10.43
CA HIS A 272 11.06 1.19 -9.83
C HIS A 272 10.63 0.35 -8.61
N ALA A 273 11.51 -0.54 -8.16
CA ALA A 273 11.38 -1.27 -6.91
C ALA A 273 12.68 -1.18 -6.12
N LEU A 274 12.58 -1.17 -4.80
CA LEU A 274 13.71 -1.28 -3.87
C LEU A 274 13.61 -2.61 -3.12
N LEU A 275 14.72 -3.33 -3.03
CA LEU A 275 14.81 -4.64 -2.41
C LEU A 275 15.88 -4.61 -1.32
N LEU A 276 15.58 -5.13 -0.13
CA LEU A 276 16.53 -5.23 0.98
C LEU A 276 16.87 -6.70 1.23
N THR A 277 18.15 -7.05 1.30
CA THR A 277 18.58 -8.40 1.68
C THR A 277 18.65 -8.58 3.20
N GLY A 278 18.68 -9.83 3.66
CA GLY A 278 18.93 -10.15 5.07
C GLY A 278 20.30 -9.69 5.60
N LYS A 279 21.23 -9.29 4.71
CA LYS A 279 22.54 -8.73 5.05
C LYS A 279 22.54 -7.20 5.12
N GLY A 280 21.40 -6.55 4.88
CA GLY A 280 21.28 -5.08 4.86
C GLY A 280 21.70 -4.44 3.54
N GLU A 281 21.78 -5.20 2.45
CA GLU A 281 22.12 -4.66 1.12
C GLU A 281 20.85 -4.20 0.40
N VAL A 282 20.90 -3.01 -0.20
CA VAL A 282 19.77 -2.44 -0.97
C VAL A 282 20.04 -2.56 -2.47
N PHE A 283 19.07 -3.09 -3.20
CA PHE A 283 19.06 -3.21 -4.65
C PHE A 283 17.88 -2.44 -5.24
N MET A 284 18.02 -2.01 -6.49
CA MET A 284 16.97 -1.31 -7.23
C MET A 284 16.67 -2.03 -8.55
N LEU A 285 15.38 -2.18 -8.87
CA LEU A 285 14.89 -2.55 -10.20
C LEU A 285 14.21 -1.33 -10.83
N GLY A 286 14.40 -1.04 -12.13
CA GLY A 286 13.75 0.10 -12.79
C GLY A 286 14.64 1.31 -13.10
N ARG A 287 14.03 2.41 -13.56
CA ARG A 287 14.76 3.46 -14.31
C ARG A 287 15.56 4.40 -13.40
N HIS A 288 16.84 4.52 -13.71
CA HIS A 288 17.72 5.58 -13.21
C HIS A 288 17.45 6.90 -13.92
N ARG A 289 17.03 7.93 -13.17
CA ARG A 289 17.18 9.33 -13.63
C ARG A 289 18.35 10.05 -12.99
N HIS A 290 18.97 9.50 -11.93
CA HIS A 290 20.12 10.12 -11.25
C HIS A 290 21.11 9.05 -10.73
N GLU A 291 22.28 8.97 -11.39
CA GLU A 291 23.64 8.52 -10.99
C GLU A 291 24.01 7.11 -10.42
N ASN A 292 25.19 6.68 -10.91
CA ASN A 292 26.24 5.67 -10.59
C ASN A 292 25.98 4.13 -10.58
N PRO A 293 26.82 3.31 -11.28
CA PRO A 293 26.46 1.95 -11.68
C PRO A 293 26.92 0.76 -10.80
N GLU A 294 27.37 0.96 -9.56
CA GLU A 294 28.15 -0.09 -8.87
C GLU A 294 27.37 -1.16 -8.08
N LYS A 295 26.03 -1.16 -8.08
CA LYS A 295 25.22 -2.22 -7.43
C LYS A 295 24.01 -2.60 -8.26
N HIS A 296 24.26 -3.29 -9.37
CA HIS A 296 23.22 -3.74 -10.29
C HIS A 296 23.21 -5.26 -10.38
N LEU A 297 22.01 -5.82 -10.27
CA LEU A 297 21.73 -7.08 -10.93
C LEU A 297 21.68 -6.76 -12.43
N SER A 298 22.75 -7.09 -13.15
CA SER A 298 22.89 -6.82 -14.58
C SER A 298 21.79 -7.52 -15.38
N GLY A 299 21.39 -6.88 -16.49
CA GLY A 299 20.30 -7.29 -17.37
C GLY A 299 20.46 -8.62 -18.12
N ASP A 300 21.33 -9.52 -17.65
CA ASP A 300 21.64 -10.81 -18.28
C ASP A 300 21.21 -12.02 -17.42
N LEU A 301 20.37 -11.80 -16.40
CA LEU A 301 19.70 -12.86 -15.61
C LEU A 301 18.16 -12.82 -15.76
N TRP A 302 17.67 -12.35 -16.92
CA TRP A 302 16.25 -12.25 -17.25
C TRP A 302 15.89 -13.16 -18.41
#